data_AF-A0A1F8E673-F1
#
_entry.id   AF-A0A1F8E673-F1
#
_cell.length_a   1.000
_cell.length_b   1.000
_cell.length_c   1.000
_cell.angle_alpha   90.00
_cell.angle_beta   90.00
_cell.angle_gamma   90.00
#
_symmetry.space_group_name_H-M   'P 1'
#
loop_
_entity.id
_entity.type
_entity.pdbx_description
1 polymer ?
#
loop_
_entity_poly.entity_id
_entity_poly.type
_entity_poly.pdbx_seq_one_letter_code
_entity_poly.pdbx_strand_id
1 'polypeptide(L)'
;MRSRHIKTTKDMKIQWNKVTWYSTVAAVLLGIGIFALGVYIGALYERGRAAMEIVEGLKIDRKSIVERTTEDVAPTALFMQEGNIKNMATGEIEEDDWVLIYDQPGAPALTRKLIFTTESRCVVEKGIPLFCNTANFEQGERVLVMGVPNEDGSIVVERLESVH
;
A
#
# COMPACT_ATOMS: atom_id res chain seq x y z
N MET A 1 -42.24 75.00 -51.24
CA MET A 1 -43.03 74.07 -50.39
C MET A 1 -42.20 72.80 -50.13
N ARG A 2 -42.21 72.34 -48.87
CA ARG A 2 -41.26 71.39 -48.27
C ARG A 2 -41.19 70.02 -48.97
N SER A 3 -40.00 69.68 -49.46
CA SER A 3 -39.64 68.31 -49.84
C SER A 3 -39.49 67.44 -48.59
N ARG A 4 -40.33 66.40 -48.47
CA ARG A 4 -40.26 65.40 -47.40
C ARG A 4 -39.41 64.23 -47.89
N HIS A 5 -38.19 64.13 -47.38
CA HIS A 5 -37.37 62.91 -47.51
C HIS A 5 -37.98 61.79 -46.66
N ILE A 6 -38.51 60.77 -47.32
CA ILE A 6 -38.98 59.53 -46.70
C ILE A 6 -37.74 58.68 -46.41
N LYS A 7 -37.44 58.44 -45.12
CA LYS A 7 -36.40 57.49 -44.70
C LYS A 7 -36.88 56.07 -45.00
N THR A 8 -36.17 55.39 -45.89
CA THR A 8 -36.34 53.97 -46.18
C THR A 8 -35.89 53.16 -44.96
N THR A 9 -36.83 52.45 -44.34
CA THR A 9 -36.56 51.48 -43.27
C THR A 9 -35.82 50.28 -43.85
N LYS A 10 -34.59 50.09 -43.39
CA LYS A 10 -33.73 48.96 -43.74
C LYS A 10 -34.30 47.69 -43.12
N ASP A 11 -34.80 46.77 -43.94
CA ASP A 11 -35.28 45.46 -43.50
C ASP A 11 -34.17 44.70 -42.78
N MET A 12 -34.33 44.52 -41.47
CA MET A 12 -33.47 43.64 -40.66
C MET A 12 -33.96 42.20 -40.86
N LYS A 13 -33.27 41.45 -41.74
CA LYS A 13 -33.43 40.00 -41.86
C LYS A 13 -32.84 39.32 -40.63
N ILE A 14 -33.66 39.10 -39.59
CA ILE A 14 -33.25 38.36 -38.40
C ILE A 14 -33.11 36.88 -38.78
N GLN A 15 -31.86 36.39 -38.85
CA GLN A 15 -31.55 34.99 -39.14
C GLN A 15 -31.82 34.11 -37.91
N TRP A 16 -33.09 33.76 -37.68
CA TRP A 16 -33.52 32.99 -36.51
C TRP A 16 -33.17 31.50 -36.50
N ASN A 17 -32.57 30.93 -37.55
CA ASN A 17 -32.59 29.47 -37.75
C ASN A 17 -31.25 28.73 -37.56
N LYS A 18 -30.16 29.40 -37.19
CA LYS A 18 -28.86 28.73 -37.01
C LYS A 18 -28.53 28.32 -35.57
N VAL A 19 -29.22 28.84 -34.57
CA VAL A 19 -28.85 28.59 -33.15
C VAL A 19 -29.63 27.42 -32.54
N THR A 20 -30.84 27.13 -33.04
CA THR A 20 -31.74 26.11 -32.48
C THR A 20 -31.32 24.66 -32.83
N TRP A 21 -30.68 24.44 -33.98
CA TRP A 21 -30.30 23.10 -34.40
C TRP A 21 -29.11 22.54 -33.60
N TYR A 22 -28.12 23.37 -33.25
CA TYR A 22 -26.98 22.94 -32.43
C TYR A 22 -27.42 22.45 -31.05
N SER A 23 -28.39 23.13 -30.43
CA SER A 23 -28.94 22.72 -29.13
C SER A 23 -29.64 21.37 -29.22
N THR A 24 -30.37 21.11 -30.31
CA THR A 24 -31.04 19.83 -30.54
C THR A 24 -30.04 18.69 -30.73
N VAL A 25 -28.99 18.92 -31.53
CA VAL A 25 -27.92 17.93 -31.76
C VAL A 25 -27.15 17.65 -30.46
N ALA A 26 -26.81 18.69 -29.69
CA ALA A 26 -26.13 18.54 -28.41
C ALA A 26 -26.97 17.72 -27.42
N ALA A 27 -28.28 17.96 -27.33
CA ALA A 27 -29.17 17.19 -26.46
C ALA A 27 -29.23 15.70 -26.85
N VAL A 28 -29.27 15.40 -28.14
CA VAL A 28 -29.27 14.01 -28.64
C VAL A 28 -27.95 13.31 -28.29
N LEU A 29 -26.81 13.97 -28.52
CA LEU A 29 -25.49 13.41 -28.18
C LEU A 29 -25.34 13.15 -26.69
N LEU A 30 -25.82 14.07 -25.85
CA LEU A 30 -25.79 13.93 -24.39
C LEU A 30 -26.68 12.76 -23.94
N GLY A 31 -27.86 12.62 -24.53
CA GLY A 31 -28.76 11.48 -24.29
C GLY A 31 -28.12 10.13 -24.64
N ILE A 32 -27.47 10.03 -25.81
CA ILE A 32 -26.75 8.82 -26.23
C ILE A 32 -25.59 8.52 -25.27
N GLY A 33 -24.85 9.55 -24.83
CA GLY A 33 -23.74 9.40 -23.88
C GLY A 33 -24.18 8.83 -22.53
N ILE A 34 -25.26 9.37 -21.96
CA ILE A 34 -25.83 8.86 -20.68
C ILE A 34 -26.29 7.42 -20.84
N PHE A 35 -26.97 7.11 -21.95
CA PHE A 35 -27.45 5.75 -22.22
C PHE A 35 -26.29 4.74 -22.32
N ALA A 36 -25.24 5.07 -23.09
CA ALA A 36 -24.06 4.22 -23.24
C ALA A 36 -23.33 4.01 -21.89
N LEU A 37 -23.23 5.05 -21.07
CA LEU A 37 -22.63 4.95 -19.73
C LEU A 37 -23.45 4.03 -18.81
N GLY A 38 -24.78 4.12 -18.85
CA GLY A 38 -25.66 3.23 -18.08
C GLY A 38 -25.50 1.76 -18.48
N VAL A 39 -25.46 1.48 -19.78
CA VAL A 39 -25.22 0.12 -20.30
C VAL A 39 -23.85 -0.40 -19.88
N TYR A 40 -22.80 0.44 -19.94
CA TYR A 40 -21.45 0.07 -19.52
C TYR A 40 -21.36 -0.29 -18.04
N ILE A 41 -21.95 0.53 -17.16
CA ILE A 41 -21.99 0.26 -15.71
C ILE A 41 -22.79 -1.02 -15.42
N GLY A 42 -23.93 -1.22 -16.09
CA GLY A 42 -24.72 -2.45 -15.94
C GLY A 42 -23.95 -3.71 -16.32
N ALA A 43 -23.23 -3.68 -17.45
CA ALA A 43 -22.39 -4.80 -17.90
C ALA A 43 -21.24 -5.12 -16.93
N LEU A 44 -20.62 -4.10 -16.32
CA LEU A 44 -19.63 -4.29 -15.26
C LEU A 44 -20.23 -4.95 -14.00
N TYR A 45 -21.45 -4.57 -13.64
CA TYR A 45 -22.13 -5.11 -12.47
C TYR A 45 -22.46 -6.60 -12.63
N GLU A 46 -22.95 -7.02 -13.80
CA GLU A 46 -23.20 -8.44 -14.09
C GLU A 46 -21.92 -9.28 -14.05
N ARG A 47 -20.81 -8.76 -14.61
CA ARG A 47 -19.50 -9.42 -14.53
C ARG A 47 -18.99 -9.53 -13.09
N GLY A 48 -19.19 -8.49 -12.27
CA GLY A 48 -18.85 -8.52 -10.85
C GLY A 48 -19.65 -9.57 -10.07
N ARG A 49 -20.94 -9.75 -10.39
CA ARG A 49 -21.80 -10.74 -9.72
C ARG A 49 -21.40 -12.18 -10.05
N ALA A 50 -21.06 -12.46 -11.30
CA ALA A 50 -20.55 -13.78 -11.71
C ALA A 50 -19.21 -14.12 -11.04
N ALA A 51 -18.35 -13.12 -10.81
CA ALA A 51 -17.09 -13.33 -10.09
C ALA A 51 -17.30 -13.65 -8.59
N MET A 52 -18.30 -13.05 -7.93
CA MET A 52 -18.59 -13.34 -6.52
C MET A 52 -19.14 -14.75 -6.29
N GLU A 53 -19.92 -15.30 -7.22
CA GLU A 53 -20.47 -16.66 -7.10
C GLU A 53 -19.36 -17.73 -7.13
N ILE A 54 -18.27 -17.50 -7.87
CA ILE A 54 -17.09 -18.36 -7.89
C ILE A 54 -16.33 -18.29 -6.54
N VAL A 55 -16.31 -17.13 -5.89
CA VAL A 55 -15.65 -16.94 -4.59
C VAL A 55 -16.44 -17.61 -3.46
N GLU A 56 -17.78 -17.65 -3.52
CA GLU A 56 -18.59 -18.40 -2.55
C GLU A 56 -18.46 -19.92 -2.70
N GLY A 57 -18.27 -20.44 -3.92
CA GLY A 57 -17.94 -21.85 -4.17
C GLY A 57 -16.55 -22.26 -3.66
N LEU A 58 -15.65 -21.29 -3.47
CA LEU A 58 -14.31 -21.45 -2.87
C LEU A 58 -14.31 -21.23 -1.35
N LYS A 59 -15.45 -21.34 -0.65
CA LYS A 59 -15.47 -21.76 0.76
C LYS A 59 -15.00 -23.20 0.86
N ILE A 60 -13.70 -23.37 0.57
CA ILE A 60 -12.88 -24.52 0.86
C ILE A 60 -13.18 -24.92 2.30
N ASP A 61 -13.47 -26.20 2.45
CA ASP A 61 -13.68 -26.92 3.68
C ASP A 61 -12.55 -26.63 4.67
N ARG A 62 -12.66 -25.51 5.40
CA ARG A 62 -11.64 -25.02 6.34
C ARG A 62 -11.42 -26.00 7.49
N LYS A 63 -12.25 -27.04 7.58
CA LYS A 63 -12.17 -28.10 8.58
C LYS A 63 -11.14 -29.17 8.23
N SER A 64 -10.77 -29.35 6.95
CA SER A 64 -9.82 -30.41 6.55
C SER A 64 -8.37 -29.95 6.39
N ILE A 65 -8.08 -28.63 6.44
CA ILE A 65 -6.71 -28.09 6.36
C ILE A 65 -6.10 -27.86 7.75
N VAL A 66 -6.90 -27.86 8.81
CA VAL A 66 -6.43 -27.61 10.19
C VAL A 66 -5.79 -28.87 10.81
N GLU A 67 -5.93 -30.05 10.21
CA GLU A 67 -5.48 -31.31 10.83
C GLU A 67 -4.26 -31.97 10.14
N ARG A 68 -3.62 -31.29 9.18
CA ARG A 68 -2.43 -31.81 8.46
C ARG A 68 -1.24 -30.86 8.35
N THR A 69 -1.18 -29.84 9.22
CA THR A 69 0.02 -29.00 9.37
C THR A 69 0.44 -28.97 10.84
N THR A 70 0.66 -30.15 11.41
CA THR A 70 1.37 -30.35 12.69
C THR A 70 2.48 -31.39 12.51
N GLU A 71 2.92 -31.61 11.26
CA GLU A 71 4.11 -32.40 10.95
C GLU A 71 5.34 -31.48 11.01
N ASP A 72 6.08 -31.56 12.11
CA ASP A 72 7.53 -31.40 12.17
C ASP A 72 8.16 -30.16 11.49
N VAL A 73 7.60 -28.96 11.69
CA VAL A 73 8.48 -27.78 11.70
C VAL A 73 9.22 -27.84 13.02
N ALA A 74 10.41 -28.45 13.00
CA ALA A 74 11.34 -28.40 14.12
C ALA A 74 11.39 -26.95 14.63
N PRO A 75 11.31 -26.70 15.95
CA PRO A 75 11.26 -25.35 16.48
C PRO A 75 12.48 -24.60 15.98
N THR A 76 12.25 -23.68 15.03
CA THR A 76 13.33 -22.84 14.50
C THR A 76 13.95 -22.15 15.70
N ALA A 77 15.23 -22.41 15.96
CA ALA A 77 15.87 -22.00 17.19
C ALA A 77 15.71 -20.49 17.36
N LEU A 78 14.96 -20.08 18.38
CA LEU A 78 14.73 -18.66 18.67
C LEU A 78 16.06 -17.99 18.97
N PHE A 79 16.37 -16.94 18.22
CA PHE A 79 17.51 -16.09 18.47
C PHE A 79 17.11 -15.03 19.50
N MET A 80 17.83 -14.99 20.63
CA MET A 80 17.63 -13.98 21.66
C MET A 80 19.00 -13.55 22.18
N GLN A 81 19.42 -12.33 21.85
CA GLN A 81 20.72 -11.77 22.27
C GLN A 81 20.63 -10.28 22.55
N GLU A 82 21.40 -9.85 23.53
CA GLU A 82 21.64 -8.43 23.83
C GLU A 82 22.92 -7.96 23.14
N GLY A 83 22.90 -6.75 22.59
CA GLY A 83 24.07 -6.17 21.93
C GLY A 83 23.85 -4.71 21.54
N ASN A 84 24.76 -4.17 20.74
CA ASN A 84 24.65 -2.81 20.21
C ASN A 84 24.24 -2.87 18.74
N ILE A 85 23.29 -2.03 18.34
CA ILE A 85 22.86 -1.94 16.93
C ILE A 85 23.60 -0.86 16.17
N LYS A 86 23.84 -1.09 14.88
CA LYS A 86 24.49 -0.11 14.00
C LYS A 86 23.89 -0.19 12.60
N ASN A 87 23.66 0.95 11.99
CA ASN A 87 23.34 1.04 10.57
C ASN A 87 24.65 1.11 9.77
N MET A 88 24.82 0.20 8.80
CA MET A 88 25.99 0.11 7.92
C MET A 88 25.78 0.71 6.53
N ALA A 89 24.68 1.46 6.30
CA ALA A 89 24.43 2.13 5.03
C ALA A 89 25.63 3.02 4.65
N THR A 90 26.21 2.79 3.47
CA THR A 90 27.41 3.47 2.97
C THR A 90 27.11 4.78 2.24
N GLY A 91 25.91 5.33 2.38
CA GLY A 91 25.52 6.66 1.86
C GLY A 91 25.28 6.74 0.35
N GLU A 92 25.56 5.69 -0.42
CA GLU A 92 25.28 5.64 -1.87
C GLU A 92 23.99 4.90 -2.24
N ILE A 93 23.40 4.14 -1.32
CA ILE A 93 22.19 3.32 -1.55
C ILE A 93 21.24 3.53 -0.37
N GLU A 94 19.95 3.76 -0.63
CA GLU A 94 18.87 3.95 0.35
C GLU A 94 18.51 2.68 1.17
N GLU A 95 19.40 1.69 1.23
CA GLU A 95 19.15 0.46 1.97
C GLU A 95 19.74 0.57 3.39
N ASP A 96 18.84 0.65 4.37
CA ASP A 96 19.15 0.65 5.80
C ASP A 96 19.61 -0.75 6.24
N ASP A 97 20.90 -1.02 6.10
CA ASP A 97 21.51 -2.28 6.53
C ASP A 97 21.87 -2.23 8.02
N TRP A 98 20.92 -2.68 8.86
CA TRP A 98 21.12 -2.76 10.31
C TRP A 98 21.82 -4.05 10.72
N VAL A 99 22.75 -3.95 11.67
CA VAL A 99 23.45 -5.09 12.28
C VAL A 99 23.40 -5.03 13.79
N LEU A 100 23.36 -6.21 14.41
CA LEU A 100 23.59 -6.40 15.84
C LEU A 100 25.04 -6.86 16.08
N ILE A 101 25.72 -6.17 16.99
CA ILE A 101 27.05 -6.53 17.49
C ILE A 101 26.90 -7.00 18.93
N TYR A 102 27.20 -8.27 19.22
CA TYR A 102 27.02 -8.88 20.54
C TYR A 102 28.21 -9.77 20.92
N ASP A 103 28.42 -9.96 22.21
CA ASP A 103 29.52 -10.76 22.74
C ASP A 103 29.04 -12.17 23.11
N GLN A 104 29.93 -13.15 22.93
CA GLN A 104 29.76 -14.48 23.50
C GLN A 104 30.95 -14.81 24.42
N PRO A 105 30.71 -15.43 25.59
CA PRO A 105 31.80 -15.77 26.52
C PRO A 105 32.90 -16.59 25.84
N GLY A 106 34.12 -16.06 25.85
CA GLY A 106 35.29 -16.74 25.28
C GLY A 106 35.44 -16.63 23.76
N ALA A 107 34.62 -15.82 23.08
CA ALA A 107 34.70 -15.55 21.65
C ALA A 107 34.82 -14.04 21.37
N PRO A 108 35.40 -13.63 20.22
CA PRO A 108 35.34 -12.24 19.78
C PRO A 108 33.89 -11.82 19.51
N ALA A 109 33.64 -10.51 19.52
CA ALA A 109 32.33 -9.94 19.20
C ALA A 109 31.82 -10.45 17.85
N LEU A 110 30.55 -10.85 17.82
CA LEU A 110 29.86 -11.37 16.65
C LEU A 110 28.98 -10.28 16.04
N THR A 111 28.93 -10.25 14.71
CA THR A 111 28.05 -9.37 13.95
C THR A 111 27.01 -10.18 13.20
N ARG A 112 25.74 -9.76 13.29
CA ARG A 112 24.61 -10.37 12.57
C ARG A 112 23.77 -9.31 11.89
N LYS A 113 23.42 -9.53 10.62
CA LYS A 113 22.49 -8.69 9.86
C LYS A 113 21.08 -8.85 10.42
N LEU A 114 20.38 -7.74 10.57
CA LEU A 114 18.99 -7.70 11.02
C LEU A 114 18.08 -7.42 9.82
N ILE A 115 17.04 -8.22 9.67
CA ILE A 115 16.00 -8.05 8.66
C ILE A 115 14.71 -7.68 9.38
N PHE A 116 14.23 -6.48 9.14
CA PHE A 116 12.96 -6.00 9.66
C PHE A 116 11.85 -6.27 8.63
N THR A 117 10.75 -6.84 9.10
CA THR A 117 9.56 -7.11 8.31
C THR A 117 8.41 -6.22 8.79
N THR A 118 7.27 -6.28 8.10
CA THR A 118 6.06 -5.59 8.54
C THR A 118 5.48 -6.13 9.85
N GLU A 119 5.94 -7.29 10.30
CA GLU A 119 5.50 -7.94 11.54
C GLU A 119 6.41 -7.59 12.73
N SER A 120 7.61 -7.06 12.46
CA SER A 120 8.58 -6.69 13.48
C SER A 120 8.03 -5.65 14.45
N ARG A 121 8.25 -5.87 15.75
CA ARG A 121 7.81 -4.99 16.84
C ARG A 121 8.99 -4.35 17.56
N CYS A 122 8.88 -3.08 17.90
CA CYS A 122 9.92 -2.37 18.65
C CYS A 122 9.38 -1.74 19.94
N VAL A 123 10.19 -1.81 20.99
CA VAL A 123 9.92 -1.29 22.34
C VAL A 123 11.04 -0.31 22.68
N VAL A 124 10.79 0.99 22.47
CA VAL A 124 11.79 2.05 22.68
C VAL A 124 11.78 2.52 24.14
N GLU A 125 10.61 2.57 24.77
CA GLU A 125 10.43 2.88 26.19
C GLU A 125 9.61 1.77 26.86
N LYS A 126 9.73 1.61 28.19
CA LYS A 126 8.97 0.63 28.99
C LYS A 126 7.47 0.74 28.70
N GLY A 127 6.98 -0.04 27.74
CA GLY A 127 5.70 0.28 27.13
C GLY A 127 5.25 -0.71 26.07
N ILE A 128 4.28 -0.25 25.28
CA ILE A 128 3.54 -1.06 24.33
C ILE A 128 4.41 -1.31 23.09
N PRO A 129 4.53 -2.56 22.61
CA PRO A 129 5.22 -2.85 21.37
C PRO A 129 4.55 -2.14 20.19
N LEU A 130 5.31 -1.28 19.51
CA LEU A 130 4.87 -0.57 18.31
C LEU A 130 5.43 -1.24 17.06
N PHE A 131 4.93 -0.83 15.89
CA PHE A 131 5.57 -1.18 14.62
C PHE A 131 7.03 -0.72 14.64
N CYS A 132 7.95 -1.57 14.17
CA CYS A 132 9.34 -1.20 14.23
C CYS A 132 9.70 -0.10 13.22
N ASN A 133 10.01 1.09 13.75
CA ASN A 133 10.66 2.15 13.00
C ASN A 133 12.10 2.27 13.50
N THR A 134 13.06 1.82 12.69
CA THR A 134 14.48 1.82 13.01
C THR A 134 15.06 3.22 13.19
N ALA A 135 14.41 4.26 12.65
CA ALA A 135 14.81 5.65 12.84
C ALA A 135 14.65 6.15 14.29
N ASN A 136 13.94 5.41 15.14
CA ASN A 136 13.78 5.72 16.56
C ASN A 136 14.96 5.25 17.42
N PHE A 137 15.91 4.51 16.84
CA PHE A 137 17.07 3.99 17.55
C PHE A 137 18.34 4.73 17.18
N GLU A 138 19.20 4.97 18.16
CA GLU A 138 20.48 5.61 17.96
C GLU A 138 21.55 4.60 17.53
N GLN A 139 22.53 5.05 16.73
CA GLN A 139 23.66 4.18 16.38
C GLN A 139 24.49 3.86 17.63
N GLY A 140 24.74 2.57 17.84
CA GLY A 140 25.43 2.06 19.02
C GLY A 140 24.52 1.84 20.23
N GLU A 141 23.21 2.07 20.11
CA GLU A 141 22.27 1.83 21.20
C GLU A 141 22.24 0.34 21.58
N ARG A 142 22.18 0.10 22.90
CA ARG A 142 22.11 -1.26 23.44
C ARG A 142 20.68 -1.76 23.44
N VAL A 143 20.46 -2.91 22.79
CA VAL A 143 19.14 -3.48 22.59
C VAL A 143 19.14 -4.99 22.81
N LEU A 144 17.98 -5.54 23.13
CA LEU A 144 17.67 -6.97 23.11
C LEU A 144 16.96 -7.29 21.79
N VAL A 145 17.53 -8.19 20.99
CA VAL A 145 16.93 -8.66 19.74
C VAL A 145 16.39 -10.06 19.93
N MET A 146 15.11 -10.23 19.62
CA MET A 146 14.40 -11.50 19.54
C MET A 146 13.96 -11.73 18.09
N GLY A 147 14.23 -12.91 17.55
CA GLY A 147 13.83 -13.24 16.19
C GLY A 147 14.21 -14.65 15.77
N VAL A 148 14.14 -14.88 14.47
CA VAL A 148 14.41 -16.19 13.86
C VAL A 148 15.62 -16.07 12.94
N PRO A 149 16.65 -16.93 13.10
CA PRO A 149 17.77 -16.95 12.18
C PRO A 149 17.34 -17.51 10.83
N ASN A 150 17.79 -16.86 9.76
CA ASN A 150 17.61 -17.29 8.38
C ASN A 150 18.80 -18.17 7.94
N GLU A 151 18.69 -18.82 6.78
CA GLU A 151 19.72 -19.75 6.28
C GLU A 151 21.09 -19.09 6.05
N ASP A 152 21.11 -17.79 5.74
CA ASP A 152 22.31 -16.98 5.54
C ASP A 152 22.92 -16.45 6.86
N GLY A 153 22.29 -16.76 8.00
CA GLY A 153 22.69 -16.28 9.32
C GLY A 153 22.24 -14.86 9.64
N SER A 154 21.44 -14.21 8.79
CA SER A 154 20.72 -12.99 9.16
C SER A 154 19.60 -13.32 10.15
N ILE A 155 19.16 -12.34 10.92
CA ILE A 155 18.08 -12.51 11.90
C ILE A 155 16.85 -11.75 11.40
N VAL A 156 15.76 -12.48 11.17
CA VAL A 156 14.44 -11.88 10.95
C VAL A 156 13.92 -11.43 12.31
N VAL A 157 13.85 -10.12 12.52
CA VAL A 157 13.52 -9.54 13.82
C VAL A 157 12.02 -9.67 14.08
N GLU A 158 11.65 -10.34 15.17
CA GLU A 158 10.28 -10.37 15.65
C GLU A 158 10.04 -9.25 16.66
N ARG A 159 10.99 -9.05 17.58
CA ARG A 159 10.92 -8.02 18.60
C ARG A 159 12.30 -7.44 18.91
N LEU A 160 12.39 -6.12 19.00
CA LEU A 160 13.59 -5.41 19.42
C LEU A 160 13.25 -4.44 20.56
N GLU A 161 14.02 -4.49 21.64
CA GLU A 161 13.74 -3.74 22.87
C GLU A 161 14.98 -2.99 23.34
N SER A 162 14.82 -1.71 23.66
CA SER A 162 15.90 -0.88 24.18
C SER A 162 16.23 -1.26 25.63
N VAL A 163 17.52 -1.45 25.93
CA VAL A 163 18.02 -1.81 27.27
C VAL A 163 18.67 -0.58 27.88
N HIS A 164 17.83 0.36 28.33
CA HIS A 164 18.24 1.55 29.09
C HIS A 164 18.13 1.33 30.61
#